data_AF-A0A6I9LPF6-F1
#
_entry.id   AF-A0A6I9LPF6-F1
#
_cell.length_a   1.000
_cell.length_b   1.000
_cell.length_c   1.000
_cell.angle_alpha   90.00
_cell.angle_beta   90.00
_cell.angle_gamma   90.00
#
_symmetry.space_group_name_H-M   'P 1'
#
loop_
_entity.id
_entity.type
_entity.pdbx_description
1 polymer ?
#
loop_
_entity_poly.entity_id
_entity_poly.type
_entity_poly.pdbx_seq_one_letter_code
_entity_poly.pdbx_strand_id
1 'polypeptide(L)' 'MSANGALWGRVRSRLRAFPEHLAACGAEASAYGRCVQASTDPGGRLRKDLCVREFEALRSCFAAAAKKTLMGST' A
#
# COMPACT_ATOMS: atom_id res chain seq x y z
N MET A 1 26.16 17.62 4.73
CA MET A 1 24.79 17.29 4.27
C MET A 1 23.78 17.96 5.18
N SER A 2 22.80 18.69 4.65
CA SER A 2 21.77 19.34 5.47
C SER A 2 20.77 18.32 6.02
N ALA A 3 20.24 18.55 7.23
CA ALA A 3 19.22 17.71 7.85
C ALA A 3 18.00 17.51 6.93
N ASN A 4 17.61 18.55 6.21
CA ASN A 4 16.54 18.50 5.21
C ASN A 4 16.89 17.52 4.06
N GLY A 5 18.15 17.51 3.61
CA GLY A 5 18.62 16.58 2.56
C GLY A 5 18.53 15.12 2.99
N ALA A 6 18.87 14.81 4.24
CA ALA A 6 18.73 13.46 4.79
C ALA A 6 17.25 13.02 4.94
N LEU A 7 16.37 13.96 5.27
CA LEU A 7 14.93 13.72 5.36
C LEU A 7 14.32 13.41 3.98
N TRP A 8 14.62 14.26 2.98
CA TRP A 8 14.19 14.07 1.60
C TRP A 8 14.73 12.78 0.98
N GLY A 9 15.97 12.39 1.31
CA GLY A 9 16.55 11.11 0.91
C GLY A 9 15.75 9.91 1.43
N ARG A 10 15.35 9.94 2.71
CA ARG A 10 14.53 8.90 3.33
C ARG A 10 13.13 8.79 2.71
N VAL A 11 12.47 9.92 2.48
CA VAL A 11 11.14 9.96 1.84
C VAL A 11 11.23 9.36 0.43
N ARG A 12 12.23 9.77 -0.35
CA ARG A 12 12.42 9.28 -1.72
C ARG A 12 12.72 7.78 -1.76
N SER A 13 13.52 7.28 -0.81
CA SER A 13 13.79 5.84 -0.68
C SER A 13 12.51 5.05 -0.39
N ARG A 14 11.66 5.51 0.53
CA ARG A 14 10.36 4.88 0.81
C ARG A 14 9.43 4.86 -0.39
N LEU A 15 9.35 5.97 -1.13
CA LEU A 15 8.53 6.04 -2.34
C LEU A 15 9.02 5.08 -3.44
N ARG A 16 10.33 4.89 -3.56
CA ARG A 16 10.92 3.94 -4.52
C ARG A 16 10.64 2.48 -4.17
N ALA A 17 10.57 2.14 -2.89
CA ALA A 17 10.27 0.78 -2.42
C ALA A 17 8.77 0.44 -2.48
N PHE A 18 7.89 1.44 -2.69
CA PHE A 18 6.45 1.25 -2.69
C PHE A 18 5.96 0.17 -3.68
N PRO A 19 6.39 0.16 -4.97
CA PRO A 19 5.92 -0.84 -5.92
C PRO A 19 6.29 -2.27 -5.51
N GLU A 20 7.49 -2.46 -4.94
CA GLU A 20 7.94 -3.77 -4.46
C GLU A 20 7.11 -4.25 -3.26
N HIS A 21 6.83 -3.37 -2.30
CA HIS A 21 5.95 -3.71 -1.16
C HIS A 21 4.52 -4.01 -1.61
N LEU A 22 4.01 -3.28 -2.61
CA LEU A 22 2.69 -3.54 -3.17
C LEU A 22 2.65 -4.88 -3.91
N ALA A 23 3.68 -5.19 -4.70
CA ALA A 23 3.78 -6.46 -5.42
C ALA A 23 3.81 -7.67 -4.47
N ALA A 24 4.47 -7.54 -3.31
CA ALA A 24 4.47 -8.56 -2.26
C ALA A 24 3.08 -8.83 -1.65
N CYS A 25 2.13 -7.91 -1.81
CA CYS A 25 0.75 -7.97 -1.32
C CYS A 25 -0.28 -8.11 -2.45
N GLY A 26 0.12 -8.74 -3.56
CA GLY A 26 -0.68 -8.79 -4.79
C GLY A 26 -2.07 -9.42 -4.61
N ALA A 27 -2.21 -10.42 -3.73
CA ALA A 27 -3.48 -11.07 -3.46
C ALA A 27 -4.48 -10.12 -2.79
N GLU A 28 -4.05 -9.43 -1.74
CA GLU A 28 -4.82 -8.44 -0.99
C GLU A 28 -5.13 -7.21 -1.86
N ALA A 29 -4.16 -6.76 -2.65
CA ALA A 29 -4.34 -5.66 -3.59
C ALA A 29 -5.40 -5.98 -4.65
N SER A 30 -5.36 -7.20 -5.17
CA SER A 30 -6.34 -7.69 -6.14
C SER A 30 -7.75 -7.81 -5.52
N ALA A 31 -7.85 -8.28 -4.28
CA ALA A 31 -9.12 -8.36 -3.56
C ALA A 31 -9.75 -6.97 -3.34
N TYR A 32 -8.95 -6.00 -2.87
CA TYR A 32 -9.40 -4.62 -2.71
C TYR A 32 -9.82 -3.99 -4.03
N GLY A 33 -9.00 -4.14 -5.08
CA GLY A 33 -9.32 -3.65 -6.42
C GLY A 33 -10.62 -4.22 -6.97
N ARG A 34 -10.88 -5.52 -6.80
CA ARG A 34 -12.15 -6.16 -7.20
C ARG A 34 -13.35 -5.57 -6.47
N CYS A 35 -13.26 -5.35 -5.15
CA CYS A 35 -14.35 -4.74 -4.38
C CYS A 35 -14.64 -3.32 -4.88
N VAL A 36 -13.60 -2.51 -5.09
CA VAL A 36 -13.75 -1.14 -5.62
C VAL A 36 -14.37 -1.16 -7.01
N GLN A 37 -13.87 -2.02 -7.90
CA GLN A 37 -14.38 -2.14 -9.27
C GLN A 37 -15.87 -2.50 -9.28
N ALA A 38 -16.27 -3.54 -8.54
CA ALA A 38 -17.67 -3.95 -8.42
C ALA A 38 -18.57 -2.83 -7.86
N SER A 39 -18.01 -2.00 -6.98
CA SER A 39 -18.71 -0.84 -6.39
C SER A 39 -18.84 0.34 -7.35
N THR A 40 -18.11 0.32 -8.47
CA THR A 40 -18.10 1.35 -9.53
C THR A 40 -18.73 0.87 -10.84
N ASP A 41 -19.24 -0.36 -10.89
CA ASP A 41 -20.00 -0.88 -12.03
C ASP A 41 -21.26 -0.01 -12.29
N PRO A 42 -21.87 -0.07 -13.49
CA PRO A 42 -23.05 0.72 -13.81
C PRO A 42 -24.17 0.57 -12.75
N GLY A 43 -24.59 1.69 -12.16
CA GLY A 43 -25.55 1.72 -11.05
C GLY A 43 -24.95 1.51 -9.65
N GLY A 44 -23.67 1.14 -9.58
CA GLY A 44 -22.87 1.10 -8.36
C GLY A 44 -22.59 2.48 -7.78
N ARG A 45 -22.35 2.52 -6.47
CA ARG A 45 -21.91 3.73 -5.78
C ARG A 45 -20.89 3.36 -4.72
N LEU A 46 -19.63 3.68 -4.99
CA LEU A 46 -18.58 3.62 -4.00
C LEU A 46 -18.89 4.59 -2.84
N ARG A 47 -18.83 4.09 -1.61
CA ARG A 47 -19.00 4.86 -0.38
C ARG A 47 -17.80 4.63 0.52
N LYS A 48 -17.59 5.54 1.48
CA LYS A 48 -16.56 5.34 2.51
C LYS A 48 -16.79 4.01 3.21
N ASP A 49 -15.71 3.30 3.46
CA ASP A 49 -15.66 2.04 4.21
C ASP A 49 -16.38 0.83 3.55
N LEU A 50 -16.89 0.96 2.32
CA LEU A 50 -17.55 -0.13 1.61
C LEU A 50 -16.61 -1.35 1.40
N CYS A 51 -15.34 -1.08 1.10
CA CYS A 51 -14.28 -2.08 0.91
C CYS A 51 -13.27 -2.08 2.07
N VAL A 52 -13.70 -1.71 3.28
CA VAL A 52 -12.80 -1.52 4.43
C VAL A 52 -12.06 -2.80 4.82
N ARG A 53 -12.73 -3.96 4.71
CA ARG A 53 -12.12 -5.24 5.08
C ARG A 53 -10.96 -5.60 4.17
N GLU A 54 -11.14 -5.45 2.86
CA GLU A 54 -10.10 -5.69 1.86
C GLU A 54 -8.98 -4.66 1.98
N PHE A 55 -9.33 -3.41 2.26
CA PHE A 55 -8.36 -2.34 2.50
C PHE A 55 -7.50 -2.61 3.73
N GLU A 56 -8.09 -3.04 4.84
CA GLU A 56 -7.37 -3.36 6.08
C GLU A 56 -6.43 -4.55 5.90
N ALA A 57 -6.86 -5.58 5.15
CA ALA A 57 -5.99 -6.70 4.79
C ALA A 57 -4.79 -6.23 3.96
N LEU A 58 -5.02 -5.43 2.91
CA LEU A 58 -3.96 -4.84 2.09
C LEU A 58 -3.01 -3.97 2.91
N ARG A 59 -3.55 -3.08 3.75
CA ARG A 59 -2.76 -2.20 4.63
C ARG A 59 -1.90 -3.00 5.59
N SER A 60 -2.43 -4.07 6.17
CA SER A 60 -1.72 -4.93 7.11
C SER A 60 -0.56 -5.67 6.43
N CYS A 61 -0.80 -6.21 5.23
CA CYS A 61 0.27 -6.81 4.42
C CYS A 61 1.35 -5.77 4.08
N PHE A 62 0.96 -4.58 3.64
CA PHE A 62 1.89 -3.52 3.24
C PHE A 62 2.77 -3.07 4.41
N ALA A 63 2.19 -2.92 5.61
CA ALA A 63 2.94 -2.60 6.83
C ALA A 63 3.96 -3.69 7.18
N ALA A 64 3.59 -4.96 7.01
CA ALA A 64 4.50 -6.09 7.22
C ALA A 64 5.62 -6.13 6.17
N ALA A 65 5.32 -5.89 4.89
CA ALA A 65 6.30 -5.83 3.80
C ALA A 65 7.31 -4.69 4.02
N ALA A 66 6.84 -3.50 4.36
CA ALA A 66 7.69 -2.36 4.67
C ALA A 66 8.59 -2.62 5.90
N LYS A 67 8.07 -3.28 6.94
CA LYS A 67 8.86 -3.65 8.12
C LYS A 67 9.97 -4.65 7.77
N LYS A 68 9.68 -5.66 6.94
CA LYS A 68 10.69 -6.64 6.48
C LYS A 68 11.85 -5.96 5.76
N THR A 69 11.58 -4.97 4.92
CA THR A 69 12.62 -4.23 4.20
C THR A 69 13.51 -3.40 5.11
N LEU A 70 12.99 -2.89 6.22
CA LEU A 70 13.81 -2.22 7.24
C LEU A 70 14.70 -3.19 8.03
N MET A 71 14.26 -4.45 8.20
CA MET A 71 14.99 -5.48 8.93
C MET A 71 16.01 -6.23 8.06
N GLY A 72 15.77 -6.34 6.75
CA GLY A 72 16.69 -6.97 5.78
C GLY A 72 17.77 -6.05 5.21
N SER A 73 17.87 -4.80 5.70
CA SER A 73 18.87 -3.81 5.29
C SER A 73 20.06 -3.65 6.27
N THR A 74 20.23 -4.61 7.19
CA THR A 74 21.49 -4.86 7.94
C THR A 74 22.25 -5.99 7.29
#